data_AF-A0A369KT52-F1
#
_entry.id   AF-A0A369KT52-F1
#
_cell.length_a   1.000
_cell.length_b   1.000
_cell.length_c   1.000
_cell.angle_alpha   90.00
_cell.angle_beta   90.00
_cell.angle_gamma   90.00
#
_symmetry.space_group_name_H-M   'P 1'
#
loop_
_entity.id
_entity.type
_entity.pdbx_description
1 polymer ?
#
loop_
_entity_poly.entity_id
_entity_poly.type
_entity_poly.pdbx_seq_one_letter_code
_entity_poly.pdbx_strand_id
1 'polypeptide(L)'
;MSNIIIQKIISEFEQDFDTFENYLLLSTEINEFKDYLLNYRGMPVKLNESSFQLSQFAKQFTENIISYFVNIFSKSGLFSCQNHEITNILCEVEKSVNLILYYWFGLKDRNYQFMTLIHFYNINNVSSVFLTKNNQDFSVTLTEYGIKFGSADSLHEPKCMPVSKVCALTNFYTPNDERVLFARIRTVQREICLLIDDWEHLNSVLAVDYGTKYHNLQQNYSKKSEEEFEAVSQKMNIRRDTLALWCMESFCEFQDWITFLKSKNNFNEDILSEIDAAAALLLSAVQKIFLPASVSRHRYCSEILPLFKKFAMSRIAMNSDDLSSHLLLQVIQSSEGKSFSNLLLSFIEKKPFEWSLTFDPSSVLKAFSWSYSREHHILLCLIYTISYFRKIVPNYVDNHQLSDIATTIQMPETFAIDPQHKILNFEKSDLSPELFEKLYLIAKGYLEKNFKVTKNNEELYMFVLNGLKL
;
A
#
# COMPACT_ATOMS: atom_id res chain seq x y z
N MET A 1 30.58 -0.82 -7.13
CA MET A 1 30.57 0.19 -8.20
C MET A 1 29.23 0.93 -8.22
N SER A 2 28.08 0.25 -8.26
CA SER A 2 26.75 0.87 -8.33
C SER A 2 26.43 1.87 -7.20
N ASN A 3 26.69 1.55 -5.93
CA ASN A 3 26.44 2.49 -4.82
C ASN A 3 27.24 3.79 -4.93
N ILE A 4 28.46 3.75 -5.47
CA ILE A 4 29.30 4.94 -5.67
C ILE A 4 28.69 5.85 -6.75
N ILE A 5 28.20 5.26 -7.84
CA ILE A 5 27.56 6.00 -8.93
C ILE A 5 26.23 6.58 -8.46
N ILE A 6 25.42 5.82 -7.71
CA ILE A 6 24.16 6.30 -7.11
C ILE A 6 24.44 7.52 -6.23
N GLN A 7 25.39 7.41 -5.29
CA GLN A 7 25.75 8.51 -4.41
C GLN A 7 26.27 9.73 -5.17
N LYS A 8 27.07 9.51 -6.23
CA LYS A 8 27.54 10.60 -7.10
C LYS A 8 26.38 11.32 -7.78
N ILE A 9 25.44 10.59 -8.38
CA ILE A 9 24.27 11.17 -9.05
C ILE A 9 23.41 11.95 -8.05
N ILE A 10 23.14 11.38 -6.88
CA ILE A 10 22.35 12.04 -5.83
C ILE A 10 23.07 13.31 -5.35
N SER A 11 24.38 13.26 -5.15
CA SER A 11 25.17 14.44 -4.73
C SER A 11 25.16 15.54 -5.78
N GLU A 12 25.26 15.20 -7.07
CA GLU A 12 25.13 16.18 -8.16
C GLU A 12 23.72 16.79 -8.20
N PHE A 13 22.69 15.99 -7.98
CA PHE A 13 21.31 16.47 -7.88
C PHE A 13 21.11 17.43 -6.69
N GLU A 14 21.65 17.10 -5.52
CA GLU A 14 21.55 17.94 -4.32
C GLU A 14 22.31 19.26 -4.48
N GLN A 15 23.45 19.26 -5.18
CA GLN A 15 24.25 20.47 -5.43
C GLN A 15 23.57 21.43 -6.41
N ASP A 16 22.94 20.89 -7.45
CA ASP A 16 22.30 21.70 -8.51
C ASP A 16 20.77 21.85 -8.29
N PHE A 17 20.27 21.48 -7.11
CA PHE A 17 18.82 21.44 -6.81
C PHE A 17 18.13 22.78 -7.03
N ASP A 18 18.76 23.89 -6.63
CA ASP A 18 18.22 25.25 -6.83
C ASP A 18 17.89 25.53 -8.32
N THR A 19 18.69 24.97 -9.24
CA THR A 19 18.44 25.12 -10.68
C THR A 19 17.17 24.38 -11.09
N PHE A 20 16.99 23.15 -10.58
CA PHE A 20 15.81 22.35 -10.81
C PHE A 20 14.54 22.97 -10.23
N GLU A 21 14.63 23.46 -8.99
CA GLU A 21 13.57 24.22 -8.31
C GLU A 21 13.15 25.44 -9.13
N ASN A 22 14.11 26.23 -9.63
CA ASN A 22 13.80 27.38 -10.49
C ASN A 22 12.99 26.98 -11.73
N TYR A 23 13.32 25.87 -12.40
CA TYR A 23 12.55 25.39 -13.55
C TYR A 23 11.10 25.07 -13.22
N LEU A 24 10.84 24.51 -12.03
CA LEU A 24 9.49 24.21 -11.56
C LEU A 24 8.71 25.49 -11.23
N LEU A 25 9.38 26.51 -10.65
CA LEU A 25 8.76 27.77 -10.24
C LEU A 25 8.43 28.72 -11.39
N LEU A 26 9.09 28.62 -12.55
CA LEU A 26 8.85 29.51 -13.71
C LEU A 26 7.37 29.62 -14.09
N SER A 27 6.63 28.51 -13.96
CA SER A 27 5.21 28.48 -14.34
C SER A 27 4.32 29.31 -13.40
N THR A 28 4.76 29.53 -12.15
CA THR A 28 4.03 30.36 -11.18
C THR A 28 3.99 31.84 -11.57
N GLU A 29 4.84 32.27 -12.50
CA GLU A 29 4.86 33.62 -13.05
C GLU A 29 3.82 33.82 -14.16
N ILE A 30 3.27 32.72 -14.72
CA ILE A 30 2.28 32.73 -15.79
C ILE A 30 0.88 32.98 -15.22
N ASN A 31 0.16 33.98 -15.70
CA ASN A 31 -1.17 34.32 -15.19
C ASN A 31 -2.19 33.21 -15.48
N GLU A 32 -2.11 32.61 -16.67
CA GLU A 32 -2.93 31.48 -17.09
C GLU A 32 -2.74 30.28 -16.17
N PHE A 33 -1.52 30.06 -15.66
CA PHE A 33 -1.25 29.00 -14.69
C PHE A 33 -1.93 29.27 -13.34
N LYS A 34 -1.93 30.53 -12.88
CA LYS A 34 -2.64 30.91 -11.64
C LYS A 34 -4.15 30.69 -11.76
N ASP A 35 -4.73 31.07 -12.90
CA ASP A 35 -6.16 30.86 -13.19
C ASP A 35 -6.50 29.37 -13.34
N TYR A 36 -5.59 28.60 -13.96
CA TYR A 36 -5.70 27.15 -14.05
C TYR A 36 -5.69 26.52 -12.66
N LEU A 37 -4.73 26.89 -11.81
CA LEU A 37 -4.56 26.36 -10.45
C LEU A 37 -5.80 26.59 -9.58
N LEU A 38 -6.46 27.75 -9.68
CA LEU A 38 -7.70 28.04 -8.95
C LEU A 38 -8.84 27.05 -9.27
N ASN A 39 -8.87 26.55 -10.50
CA ASN A 39 -9.91 25.65 -11.01
C ASN A 39 -9.47 24.19 -11.05
N TYR A 40 -8.17 23.92 -10.90
CA TYR A 40 -7.63 22.58 -10.92
C TYR A 40 -8.23 21.77 -9.76
N ARG A 41 -8.52 20.49 -9.99
CA ARG A 41 -9.06 19.58 -8.96
C ARG A 41 -8.44 18.18 -9.13
N GLY A 42 -7.19 18.11 -9.60
CA GLY A 42 -6.51 16.85 -9.91
C GLY A 42 -6.83 16.30 -11.30
N MET A 43 -7.45 17.09 -12.17
CA MET A 43 -7.79 16.71 -13.55
C MET A 43 -7.51 17.86 -14.52
N PRO A 44 -7.15 17.55 -15.79
CA PRO A 44 -6.91 18.58 -16.79
C PRO A 44 -8.11 19.51 -16.96
N VAL A 45 -7.92 20.79 -16.66
CA VAL A 45 -8.93 21.83 -16.91
C VAL A 45 -8.84 22.27 -18.37
N LYS A 46 -9.98 22.42 -19.05
CA LYS A 46 -10.00 23.00 -20.39
C LYS A 46 -9.56 24.46 -20.32
N LEU A 47 -8.39 24.76 -20.87
CA LEU A 47 -7.92 26.12 -21.06
C LEU A 47 -8.71 26.78 -22.20
N ASN A 48 -9.07 28.05 -22.04
CA ASN A 48 -9.50 28.87 -23.17
C ASN A 48 -8.28 29.04 -24.09
N GLU A 49 -8.41 28.65 -25.35
CA GLU A 49 -7.28 28.47 -26.29
C GLU A 49 -6.35 29.70 -26.37
N SER A 50 -5.09 29.51 -25.97
CA SER A 50 -3.96 30.39 -26.32
C SER A 50 -2.77 29.53 -26.79
N SER A 51 -2.84 29.05 -28.03
CA SER A 51 -2.14 27.83 -28.48
C SER A 51 -0.66 27.98 -28.89
N PHE A 52 -0.13 29.20 -29.07
CA PHE A 52 1.27 29.37 -29.49
C PHE A 52 2.24 29.62 -28.33
N GLN A 53 1.92 30.52 -27.40
CA GLN A 53 2.82 30.83 -26.28
C GLN A 53 2.90 29.68 -25.28
N LEU A 54 1.76 29.05 -24.95
CA LEU A 54 1.74 27.92 -24.03
C LEU A 54 2.50 26.70 -24.57
N SER A 55 2.43 26.43 -25.87
CA SER A 55 3.20 25.34 -26.49
C SER A 55 4.71 25.62 -26.50
N GLN A 56 5.11 26.88 -26.66
CA GLN A 56 6.52 27.28 -26.50
C GLN A 56 7.00 27.13 -25.05
N PHE A 57 6.20 27.56 -24.06
CA PHE A 57 6.51 27.37 -22.65
C PHE A 57 6.56 25.89 -22.26
N ALA A 58 5.62 25.08 -22.74
CA ALA A 58 5.60 23.62 -22.52
C ALA A 58 6.88 22.96 -23.05
N LYS A 59 7.31 23.34 -24.26
CA LYS A 59 8.56 22.85 -24.85
C LYS A 59 9.77 23.25 -24.02
N GLN A 60 9.87 24.52 -23.65
CA GLN A 60 10.99 25.02 -22.85
C GLN A 60 11.05 24.37 -21.47
N PHE A 61 9.91 24.26 -20.78
CA PHE A 61 9.81 23.57 -19.49
C PHE A 61 10.28 22.12 -19.59
N THR A 62 9.78 21.39 -20.59
CA THR A 62 10.15 20.01 -20.85
C THR A 62 11.65 19.88 -21.12
N GLU A 63 12.19 20.71 -22.01
CA GLU A 63 13.62 20.72 -22.36
C GLU A 63 14.50 21.03 -21.14
N ASN A 64 14.10 21.97 -20.29
CA ASN A 64 14.84 22.32 -19.07
C ASN A 64 14.91 21.15 -18.09
N ILE A 65 13.76 20.54 -17.76
CA ILE A 65 13.68 19.43 -16.81
C ILE A 65 14.43 18.21 -17.34
N ILE A 66 14.25 17.86 -18.61
CA ILE A 66 14.93 16.71 -19.21
C ILE A 66 16.43 16.95 -19.28
N SER A 67 16.86 18.11 -19.77
CA SER A 67 18.28 18.44 -19.92
C SER A 67 19.00 18.45 -18.57
N TYR A 68 18.33 18.87 -17.50
CA TYR A 68 18.86 18.80 -16.14
C TYR A 68 19.33 17.39 -15.77
N PHE A 69 18.45 16.38 -15.92
CA PHE A 69 18.81 15.00 -15.60
C PHE A 69 19.79 14.39 -16.61
N VAL A 70 19.64 14.67 -17.91
CA VAL A 70 20.59 14.22 -18.95
C VAL A 70 22.01 14.68 -18.64
N ASN A 71 22.17 15.93 -18.21
CA ASN A 71 23.47 16.50 -17.85
C ASN A 71 24.11 15.78 -16.66
N ILE A 72 23.34 15.48 -15.61
CA ILE A 72 23.82 14.69 -14.45
C ILE A 72 24.20 13.27 -14.89
N PHE A 73 23.32 12.60 -15.64
CA PHE A 73 23.58 11.22 -16.09
C PHE A 73 24.79 11.12 -17.01
N SER A 74 25.04 12.10 -17.87
CA SER A 74 26.23 12.11 -18.74
C SER A 74 27.55 12.19 -17.96
N LYS A 75 27.56 12.84 -16.79
CA LYS A 75 28.74 13.00 -15.93
C LYS A 75 28.94 11.87 -14.94
N SER A 76 27.90 11.07 -14.70
CA SER A 76 27.86 10.04 -13.65
C SER A 76 28.72 8.79 -13.91
N GLY A 77 29.06 8.50 -15.18
CA GLY A 77 29.82 7.30 -15.56
C GLY A 77 28.96 6.07 -15.89
N LEU A 78 27.63 6.23 -16.00
CA LEU A 78 26.68 5.15 -16.35
C LEU A 78 27.06 4.35 -17.60
N PHE A 79 27.69 4.98 -18.60
CA PHE A 79 28.13 4.30 -19.83
C PHE A 79 29.06 3.10 -19.56
N SER A 80 29.81 3.11 -18.46
CA SER A 80 30.73 2.01 -18.11
C SER A 80 30.03 0.79 -17.48
N CYS A 81 28.80 0.94 -16.99
CA CYS A 81 28.04 -0.10 -16.28
C CYS A 81 27.27 -1.03 -17.23
N GLN A 82 27.05 -2.28 -16.86
CA GLN A 82 26.22 -3.20 -17.65
C GLN A 82 24.74 -2.77 -17.64
N ASN A 83 23.94 -3.19 -18.63
CA ASN A 83 22.53 -2.77 -18.75
C ASN A 83 21.71 -3.03 -17.47
N HIS A 84 21.88 -4.19 -16.85
CA HIS A 84 21.17 -4.51 -15.60
C HIS A 84 21.61 -3.62 -14.43
N GLU A 85 22.89 -3.24 -14.37
CA GLU A 85 23.42 -2.32 -13.36
C GLU A 85 22.86 -0.91 -13.57
N ILE A 86 22.78 -0.45 -14.83
CA ILE A 86 22.18 0.84 -15.19
C ILE A 86 20.73 0.88 -14.73
N THR A 87 19.94 -0.14 -15.04
CA THR A 87 18.53 -0.22 -14.59
C THR A 87 18.42 -0.11 -13.07
N ASN A 88 19.27 -0.83 -12.32
CA ASN A 88 19.26 -0.77 -10.87
C ASN A 88 19.67 0.62 -10.34
N ILE A 89 20.70 1.23 -10.91
CA ILE A 89 21.13 2.59 -10.54
C ILE A 89 20.01 3.60 -10.79
N LEU A 90 19.40 3.56 -11.98
CA LEU A 90 18.31 4.48 -12.35
C LEU A 90 17.09 4.28 -11.47
N CYS A 91 16.73 3.03 -11.11
CA CYS A 91 15.64 2.76 -10.17
C CYS A 91 15.88 3.39 -8.80
N GLU A 92 17.11 3.35 -8.28
CA GLU A 92 17.41 3.94 -6.96
C GLU A 92 17.49 5.48 -7.00
N VAL A 93 17.99 6.04 -8.11
CA VAL A 93 17.97 7.49 -8.33
C VAL A 93 16.53 7.99 -8.51
N GLU A 94 15.70 7.27 -9.26
CA GLU A 94 14.28 7.57 -9.48
C GLU A 94 13.54 7.70 -8.16
N LYS A 95 13.67 6.69 -7.29
CA LYS A 95 13.09 6.70 -5.95
C LYS A 95 13.50 7.95 -5.16
N SER A 96 14.76 8.36 -5.25
CA SER A 96 15.31 9.49 -4.50
C SER A 96 14.78 10.83 -5.04
N VAL A 97 14.79 11.01 -6.36
CA VAL A 97 14.29 12.21 -7.03
C VAL A 97 12.79 12.39 -6.78
N ASN A 98 12.00 11.31 -6.91
CA ASN A 98 10.56 11.38 -6.68
C ASN A 98 10.22 11.63 -5.21
N LEU A 99 11.02 11.13 -4.27
CA LEU A 99 10.88 11.49 -2.86
C LEU A 99 11.15 12.98 -2.64
N ILE A 100 12.18 13.54 -3.27
CA ILE A 100 12.49 14.96 -3.14
C ILE A 100 11.39 15.81 -3.77
N LEU A 101 10.91 15.45 -4.96
CA LEU A 101 9.75 16.10 -5.58
C LEU A 101 8.54 16.09 -4.64
N TYR A 102 8.24 14.92 -4.06
CA TYR A 102 7.14 14.76 -3.10
C TYR A 102 7.25 15.71 -1.90
N TYR A 103 8.46 15.94 -1.38
CA TYR A 103 8.66 16.84 -0.24
C TYR A 103 8.78 18.32 -0.62
N TRP A 104 9.33 18.61 -1.80
CA TRP A 104 9.61 19.96 -2.25
C TRP A 104 8.34 20.81 -2.35
N PHE A 105 7.25 20.25 -2.85
CA PHE A 105 5.97 20.96 -2.95
C PHE A 105 5.26 21.21 -1.61
N GLY A 106 5.87 20.76 -0.49
CA GLY A 106 5.48 21.13 0.86
C GLY A 106 4.14 20.56 1.33
N LEU A 107 3.85 20.70 2.62
CA LEU A 107 2.69 20.13 3.33
C LEU A 107 1.31 20.54 2.80
N LYS A 108 1.20 21.50 1.88
CA LYS A 108 -0.08 22.01 1.40
C LYS A 108 -0.54 21.47 0.06
N ASP A 109 0.32 20.81 -0.74
CA ASP A 109 -0.07 20.24 -2.04
C ASP A 109 1.04 19.36 -2.67
N ARG A 110 1.52 18.35 -1.90
CA ARG A 110 2.76 17.57 -2.16
C ARG A 110 2.87 16.91 -3.54
N ASN A 111 1.78 16.32 -4.05
CA ASN A 111 1.73 15.75 -5.41
C ASN A 111 1.02 16.66 -6.41
N TYR A 112 0.24 17.59 -5.89
CA TYR A 112 -0.71 18.36 -6.67
C TYR A 112 -0.01 19.41 -7.53
N GLN A 113 1.07 20.03 -7.05
CA GLN A 113 1.78 21.07 -7.81
C GLN A 113 2.55 20.52 -9.02
N PHE A 114 3.30 19.42 -8.87
CA PHE A 114 3.93 18.77 -10.04
C PHE A 114 2.89 18.29 -11.05
N MET A 115 1.84 17.61 -10.56
CA MET A 115 0.75 17.14 -11.41
C MET A 115 0.04 18.29 -12.13
N THR A 116 -0.17 19.42 -11.45
CA THR A 116 -0.72 20.65 -12.06
C THR A 116 0.16 21.12 -13.20
N LEU A 117 1.49 21.16 -13.04
CA LEU A 117 2.42 21.55 -14.11
C LEU A 117 2.33 20.61 -15.32
N ILE A 118 2.31 19.29 -15.07
CA ILE A 118 2.21 18.26 -16.10
C ILE A 118 0.89 18.40 -16.88
N HIS A 119 -0.23 18.63 -16.18
CA HIS A 119 -1.56 18.80 -16.79
C HIS A 119 -1.71 20.16 -17.48
N PHE A 120 -1.14 21.22 -16.92
CA PHE A 120 -1.19 22.57 -17.48
C PHE A 120 -0.48 22.64 -18.83
N TYR A 121 0.73 22.06 -18.93
CA TYR A 121 1.48 22.02 -20.17
C TYR A 121 1.11 20.85 -21.09
N ASN A 122 0.25 19.93 -20.64
CA ASN A 122 -0.14 18.72 -21.37
C ASN A 122 1.07 17.89 -21.84
N ILE A 123 2.01 17.63 -20.92
CA ILE A 123 3.29 16.97 -21.19
C ILE A 123 3.43 15.61 -20.50
N ASN A 124 2.31 14.97 -20.17
CA ASN A 124 2.30 13.65 -19.59
C ASN A 124 2.89 12.62 -20.57
N ASN A 125 3.81 11.79 -20.10
CA ASN A 125 4.58 10.79 -20.86
C ASN A 125 5.52 11.37 -21.92
N VAL A 126 5.90 12.65 -21.84
CA VAL A 126 6.96 13.18 -22.70
C VAL A 126 8.31 12.63 -22.23
N SER A 127 9.07 12.03 -23.14
CA SER A 127 10.31 11.33 -22.85
C SER A 127 11.47 11.77 -23.74
N SER A 128 12.70 11.56 -23.25
CA SER A 128 13.92 11.77 -24.01
C SER A 128 14.98 10.73 -23.66
N VAL A 129 15.58 10.14 -24.69
CA VAL A 129 16.66 9.15 -24.56
C VAL A 129 17.96 9.87 -24.25
N PHE A 130 18.65 9.44 -23.18
CA PHE A 130 19.92 10.02 -22.75
C PHE A 130 21.09 9.04 -22.89
N LEU A 131 20.82 7.74 -23.04
CA LEU A 131 21.83 6.71 -23.18
C LEU A 131 21.28 5.54 -23.99
N THR A 132 21.98 5.16 -25.07
CA THR A 132 21.73 3.91 -25.80
C THR A 132 22.86 2.93 -25.53
N LYS A 133 22.53 1.72 -25.07
CA LYS A 133 23.52 0.67 -24.80
C LYS A 133 23.00 -0.71 -25.15
N ASN A 134 23.74 -1.43 -25.99
CA ASN A 134 23.38 -2.78 -26.46
C ASN A 134 21.94 -2.85 -27.02
N ASN A 135 21.57 -1.91 -27.89
CA ASN A 135 20.24 -1.75 -28.47
C ASN A 135 19.10 -1.50 -27.46
N GLN A 136 19.45 -1.09 -26.24
CA GLN A 136 18.49 -0.66 -25.24
C GLN A 136 18.64 0.84 -25.02
N ASP A 137 17.54 1.57 -25.17
CA ASP A 137 17.47 3.00 -24.93
C ASP A 137 17.02 3.27 -23.48
N PHE A 138 17.77 4.11 -22.79
CA PHE A 138 17.44 4.62 -21.47
C PHE A 138 16.99 6.07 -21.58
N SER A 139 15.89 6.40 -20.91
CA SER A 139 15.19 7.68 -21.04
C SER A 139 14.81 8.29 -19.71
N VAL A 140 14.62 9.61 -19.73
CA VAL A 140 13.88 10.37 -18.72
C VAL A 140 12.48 10.58 -19.27
N THR A 141 11.45 10.26 -18.48
CA THR A 141 10.05 10.48 -18.85
C THR A 141 9.34 11.28 -17.76
N LEU A 142 8.65 12.34 -18.15
CA LEU A 142 7.80 13.13 -17.26
C LEU A 142 6.42 12.51 -17.19
N THR A 143 5.92 12.28 -15.97
CA THR A 143 4.57 11.77 -15.76
C THR A 143 3.85 12.62 -14.72
N GLU A 144 2.53 12.50 -14.67
CA GLU A 144 1.71 13.22 -13.70
C GLU A 144 1.97 12.80 -12.23
N TYR A 145 2.71 11.71 -11.98
CA TYR A 145 3.05 11.20 -10.63
C TYR A 145 4.52 11.32 -10.27
N GLY A 146 5.35 11.88 -11.14
CA GLY A 146 6.77 12.00 -10.92
C GLY A 146 7.57 11.84 -12.20
N ILE A 147 8.85 11.53 -12.03
CA ILE A 147 9.79 11.38 -13.13
C ILE A 147 10.24 9.92 -13.17
N LYS A 148 10.19 9.33 -14.36
CA LYS A 148 10.62 7.96 -14.61
C LYS A 148 12.01 7.95 -15.24
N PHE A 149 12.88 7.10 -14.74
CA PHE A 149 14.21 6.81 -15.29
C PHE A 149 14.34 5.32 -15.59
N GLY A 150 14.68 4.97 -16.82
CA GLY A 150 14.91 3.57 -17.17
C GLY A 150 14.78 3.31 -18.65
N SER A 151 14.57 2.05 -19.01
CA SER A 151 14.34 1.66 -20.41
C SER A 151 13.18 2.47 -21.00
N ALA A 152 13.33 3.01 -22.21
CA ALA A 152 12.31 3.78 -22.90
C ALA A 152 10.99 2.99 -23.03
N ASP A 153 11.09 1.69 -23.31
CA ASP A 153 9.96 0.77 -23.43
C ASP A 153 9.38 0.30 -22.09
N SER A 154 9.93 0.75 -20.96
CA SER A 154 9.47 0.30 -19.65
C SER A 154 8.12 0.92 -19.30
N LEU A 155 7.15 0.08 -18.92
CA LEU A 155 5.80 0.47 -18.53
C LEU A 155 5.61 0.67 -17.02
N HIS A 156 6.69 0.80 -16.24
CA HIS A 156 6.55 1.02 -14.80
C HIS A 156 6.10 2.45 -14.47
N GLU A 157 5.33 2.59 -13.40
CA GLU A 157 5.02 3.89 -12.78
C GLU A 157 6.24 4.43 -12.02
N PRO A 158 6.37 5.75 -11.84
CA PRO A 158 7.47 6.34 -11.06
C PRO A 158 7.54 5.73 -9.66
N LYS A 159 8.72 5.24 -9.30
CA LYS A 159 9.01 4.70 -7.97
C LYS A 159 9.39 5.83 -7.03
N CYS A 160 8.99 5.70 -5.77
CA CYS A 160 9.35 6.64 -4.70
C CYS A 160 10.06 5.89 -3.58
N MET A 161 11.07 6.49 -2.95
CA MET A 161 11.64 5.93 -1.72
C MET A 161 10.59 5.96 -0.60
N PRO A 162 10.62 5.01 0.35
CA PRO A 162 9.76 5.08 1.54
C PRO A 162 9.89 6.43 2.26
N VAL A 163 8.77 7.06 2.62
CA VAL A 163 8.77 8.34 3.36
C VAL A 163 9.44 8.24 4.73
N SER A 164 9.56 7.03 5.27
CA SER A 164 10.35 6.72 6.46
C SER A 164 11.83 7.11 6.33
N LYS A 165 12.38 7.16 5.10
CA LYS A 165 13.76 7.62 4.87
C LYS A 165 13.96 9.08 5.23
N VAL A 166 12.97 9.93 4.96
CA VAL A 166 13.00 11.36 5.32
C VAL A 166 12.79 11.57 6.82
N CYS A 167 12.10 10.65 7.48
CA CYS A 167 12.01 10.67 8.94
C CYS A 167 13.35 10.40 9.63
N ALA A 168 14.38 9.95 8.89
CA ALA A 168 15.71 9.66 9.41
C ALA A 168 15.66 8.83 10.71
N LEU A 169 14.79 7.81 10.73
CA LEU A 169 14.45 7.01 11.92
C LEU A 169 15.69 6.47 12.64
N THR A 170 16.76 6.21 11.87
CA THR A 170 18.03 5.70 12.36
C THR A 170 18.79 6.65 13.28
N ASN A 171 18.50 7.95 13.21
CA ASN A 171 19.20 8.98 13.96
C ASN A 171 18.61 9.20 15.36
N PHE A 172 17.46 8.59 15.66
CA PHE A 172 16.66 8.87 16.86
C PHE A 172 16.48 7.64 17.75
N TYR A 173 17.56 6.85 17.89
CA TYR A 173 17.61 5.69 18.78
C TYR A 173 18.20 5.97 20.17
N THR A 174 18.80 7.14 20.36
CA THR A 174 19.49 7.51 21.60
C THR A 174 18.66 8.46 22.47
N PRO A 175 18.59 8.23 23.79
CA PRO A 175 17.69 8.92 24.72
C PRO A 175 18.09 10.37 25.06
N ASN A 176 18.97 11.00 24.29
CA ASN A 176 19.64 12.23 24.74
C ASN A 176 18.77 13.50 24.63
N ASP A 177 17.61 13.45 23.97
CA ASP A 177 16.62 14.55 23.99
C ASP A 177 15.18 14.06 23.73
N GLU A 178 14.39 13.94 24.80
CA GLU A 178 12.98 13.53 24.73
C GLU A 178 12.12 14.48 23.88
N ARG A 179 12.42 15.78 23.83
CA ARG A 179 11.63 16.74 23.02
C ARG A 179 11.84 16.49 21.53
N VAL A 180 13.08 16.19 21.14
CA VAL A 180 13.42 15.84 19.77
C VAL A 180 12.76 14.52 19.38
N LEU A 181 12.78 13.52 20.26
CA LEU A 181 12.08 12.25 20.04
C LEU A 181 10.57 12.46 19.90
N PHE A 182 9.95 13.25 20.77
CA PHE A 182 8.53 13.59 20.72
C PHE A 182 8.14 14.23 19.39
N ALA A 183 8.87 15.26 18.96
CA ALA A 183 8.65 15.91 17.67
C ALA A 183 8.82 14.93 16.49
N ARG A 184 9.73 13.96 16.64
CA ARG A 184 9.96 12.94 15.61
C ARG A 184 8.84 11.91 15.54
N ILE A 185 8.31 11.47 16.68
CA ILE A 185 7.13 10.59 16.73
C ILE A 185 5.95 11.28 16.02
N ARG A 186 5.71 12.56 16.29
CA ARG A 186 4.68 13.34 15.58
C ARG A 186 4.95 13.50 14.09
N THR A 187 6.22 13.59 13.69
CA THR A 187 6.58 13.59 12.27
C THR A 187 6.16 12.27 11.62
N VAL A 188 6.46 11.13 12.26
CA VAL A 188 6.04 9.80 11.79
C VAL A 188 4.52 9.71 11.67
N GLN A 189 3.78 10.13 12.71
CA GLN A 189 2.32 10.16 12.68
C GLN A 189 1.79 10.97 11.49
N ARG A 190 2.34 12.17 11.27
CA ARG A 190 1.97 13.02 10.14
C ARG A 190 2.22 12.34 8.79
N GLU A 191 3.38 11.72 8.60
CA GLU A 191 3.69 11.03 7.35
C GLU A 191 2.77 9.81 7.12
N ILE A 192 2.35 9.11 8.18
CA ILE A 192 1.33 8.06 8.08
C ILE A 192 -0.01 8.63 7.59
N CYS A 193 -0.48 9.75 8.17
CA CYS A 193 -1.71 10.40 7.72
C CYS A 193 -1.64 10.82 6.25
N LEU A 194 -0.50 11.37 5.82
CA LEU A 194 -0.35 11.84 4.45
C LEU A 194 -0.35 10.69 3.44
N LEU A 195 0.24 9.54 3.76
CA LEU A 195 0.12 8.33 2.94
C LEU A 195 -1.33 7.83 2.84
N ILE A 196 -2.11 7.96 3.91
CA ILE A 196 -3.55 7.64 3.88
C ILE A 196 -4.29 8.62 2.96
N ASP A 197 -4.02 9.92 3.07
CA ASP A 197 -4.68 10.95 2.25
C ASP A 197 -4.33 10.77 0.77
N ASP A 198 -3.08 10.47 0.44
CA ASP A 198 -2.62 10.14 -0.91
C ASP A 198 -3.36 8.90 -1.46
N TRP A 199 -3.55 7.87 -0.62
CA TRP A 199 -4.32 6.66 -0.99
C TRP A 199 -5.79 6.97 -1.30
N GLU A 200 -6.45 7.78 -0.46
CA GLU A 200 -7.84 8.16 -0.70
C GLU A 200 -7.99 9.07 -1.91
N HIS A 201 -7.08 10.01 -2.09
CA HIS A 201 -7.07 10.91 -3.23
C HIS A 201 -6.89 10.13 -4.54
N LEU A 202 -5.87 9.28 -4.63
CA LEU A 202 -5.63 8.46 -5.82
C LEU A 202 -6.84 7.58 -6.14
N ASN A 203 -7.42 6.93 -5.13
CA ASN A 203 -8.61 6.11 -5.32
C ASN A 203 -9.81 6.91 -5.82
N SER A 204 -9.99 8.14 -5.34
CA SER A 204 -11.07 9.01 -5.79
C SER A 204 -10.89 9.41 -7.25
N VAL A 205 -9.67 9.81 -7.65
CA VAL A 205 -9.35 10.18 -9.03
C VAL A 205 -9.54 8.99 -9.98
N LEU A 206 -9.02 7.81 -9.62
CA LEU A 206 -9.13 6.60 -10.43
C LEU A 206 -10.58 6.10 -10.55
N ALA A 207 -11.38 6.22 -9.48
CA ALA A 207 -12.79 5.82 -9.50
C ALA A 207 -13.63 6.62 -10.50
N VAL A 208 -13.33 7.91 -10.70
CA VAL A 208 -14.04 8.76 -11.67
C VAL A 208 -13.73 8.35 -13.11
N ASP A 209 -12.45 8.14 -13.45
CA ASP A 209 -12.02 7.70 -14.79
C ASP A 209 -12.59 6.31 -15.10
N TYR A 210 -12.45 5.38 -14.16
CA TYR A 210 -13.01 4.03 -14.25
C TYR A 210 -14.53 4.05 -14.41
N GLY A 211 -15.25 4.80 -13.58
CA GLY A 211 -16.71 4.88 -13.63
C GLY A 211 -17.22 5.43 -14.96
N THR A 212 -16.53 6.42 -15.51
CA THR A 212 -16.85 7.01 -16.82
C THR A 212 -16.67 5.99 -17.95
N LYS A 213 -15.53 5.28 -17.99
CA LYS A 213 -15.28 4.25 -19.01
C LYS A 213 -16.20 3.05 -18.86
N TYR A 214 -16.48 2.61 -17.64
CA TYR A 214 -17.40 1.53 -17.36
C TYR A 214 -18.84 1.86 -17.81
N HIS A 215 -19.31 3.08 -17.54
CA HIS A 215 -20.60 3.54 -18.02
C HIS A 215 -20.68 3.53 -19.56
N ASN A 216 -19.63 4.02 -20.24
CA ASN A 216 -19.57 3.98 -21.70
C ASN A 216 -19.59 2.55 -22.26
N LEU A 217 -18.88 1.61 -21.61
CA LEU A 217 -18.91 0.20 -21.97
C LEU A 217 -20.32 -0.40 -21.82
N GLN A 218 -21.04 -0.06 -20.75
CA GLN A 218 -22.41 -0.53 -20.52
C GLN A 218 -23.41 0.04 -21.53
N GLN A 219 -23.30 1.33 -21.87
CA GLN A 219 -24.25 2.00 -22.77
C GLN A 219 -23.97 1.73 -24.25
N ASN A 220 -22.70 1.62 -24.64
CA ASN A 220 -22.27 1.55 -26.04
C ASN A 220 -21.23 0.44 -26.24
N TYR A 221 -21.60 -0.80 -25.90
CA TYR A 221 -20.68 -1.92 -26.00
C TYR A 221 -20.10 -2.08 -27.42
N SER A 222 -18.78 -1.91 -27.51
CA SER A 222 -17.98 -2.06 -28.72
C SER A 222 -16.57 -2.56 -28.33
N LYS A 223 -15.85 -3.14 -29.29
CA LYS A 223 -14.45 -3.54 -29.07
C LYS A 223 -13.58 -2.38 -28.60
N LYS A 224 -13.80 -1.18 -29.12
CA LYS A 224 -13.08 0.03 -28.70
C LYS A 224 -13.38 0.41 -27.24
N SER A 225 -14.65 0.39 -26.82
CA SER A 225 -14.99 0.70 -25.42
C SER A 225 -14.48 -0.35 -24.44
N GLU A 226 -14.37 -1.61 -24.89
CA GLU A 226 -13.77 -2.71 -24.12
C GLU A 226 -12.27 -2.50 -23.94
N GLU A 227 -11.54 -2.23 -25.03
CA GLU A 227 -10.10 -1.89 -25.00
C GLU A 227 -9.82 -0.66 -24.13
N GLU A 228 -10.65 0.39 -24.21
CA GLU A 228 -10.53 1.58 -23.36
C GLU A 228 -10.78 1.27 -21.88
N PHE A 229 -11.74 0.39 -21.58
CA PHE A 229 -12.03 -0.03 -20.21
C PHE A 229 -10.92 -0.90 -19.64
N GLU A 230 -10.39 -1.85 -20.41
CA GLU A 230 -9.23 -2.67 -20.01
C GLU A 230 -8.01 -1.81 -19.72
N ALA A 231 -7.71 -0.82 -20.59
CA ALA A 231 -6.59 0.08 -20.40
C ALA A 231 -6.71 0.90 -19.11
N VAL A 232 -7.90 1.44 -18.81
CA VAL A 232 -8.14 2.19 -17.56
C VAL A 232 -8.10 1.28 -16.32
N SER A 233 -8.62 0.06 -16.43
CA SER A 233 -8.55 -0.94 -15.35
C SER A 233 -7.09 -1.33 -15.03
N GLN A 234 -6.28 -1.60 -16.04
CA GLN A 234 -4.85 -1.90 -15.88
C GLN A 234 -4.10 -0.72 -15.25
N LYS A 235 -4.28 0.49 -15.78
CA LYS A 235 -3.73 1.73 -15.23
C LYS A 235 -4.09 1.91 -13.76
N MET A 236 -5.35 1.66 -13.39
CA MET A 236 -5.83 1.76 -12.01
C MET A 236 -5.16 0.74 -11.09
N ASN A 237 -5.00 -0.50 -11.54
CA ASN A 237 -4.36 -1.55 -10.75
C ASN A 237 -2.87 -1.27 -10.52
N ILE A 238 -2.12 -0.94 -11.58
CA ILE A 238 -0.67 -0.65 -11.49
C ILE A 238 -0.42 0.52 -10.52
N ARG A 239 -1.23 1.57 -10.58
CA ARG A 239 -1.10 2.75 -9.70
C ARG A 239 -1.41 2.42 -8.25
N ARG A 240 -2.47 1.65 -8.01
CA ARG A 240 -2.80 1.17 -6.67
C ARG A 240 -1.68 0.30 -6.10
N ASP A 241 -1.15 -0.62 -6.89
CA ASP A 241 -0.05 -1.49 -6.44
C ASP A 241 1.23 -0.70 -6.14
N THR A 242 1.55 0.30 -6.96
CA THR A 242 2.72 1.16 -6.74
C THR A 242 2.59 1.97 -5.44
N LEU A 243 1.44 2.60 -5.19
CA LEU A 243 1.20 3.34 -3.95
C LEU A 243 1.12 2.40 -2.74
N ALA A 244 0.47 1.24 -2.89
CA ALA A 244 0.37 0.23 -1.84
C ALA A 244 1.76 -0.30 -1.44
N LEU A 245 2.64 -0.55 -2.41
CA LEU A 245 4.03 -0.92 -2.15
C LEU A 245 4.76 0.18 -1.36
N TRP A 246 4.67 1.42 -1.82
CA TRP A 246 5.31 2.57 -1.18
C TRP A 246 4.83 2.79 0.26
N CYS A 247 3.51 2.69 0.49
CA CYS A 247 2.92 2.74 1.82
C CYS A 247 3.45 1.60 2.69
N MET A 248 3.45 0.37 2.19
CA MET A 248 3.79 -0.80 2.99
C MET A 248 5.28 -0.86 3.36
N GLU A 249 6.17 -0.45 2.46
CA GLU A 249 7.60 -0.31 2.77
C GLU A 249 7.79 0.70 3.92
N SER A 250 7.14 1.86 3.84
CA SER A 250 7.19 2.90 4.87
C SER A 250 6.63 2.41 6.20
N PHE A 251 5.48 1.71 6.17
CA PHE A 251 4.83 1.16 7.36
C PHE A 251 5.66 0.10 8.05
N CYS A 252 6.38 -0.74 7.30
CA CYS A 252 7.32 -1.70 7.89
C CYS A 252 8.44 -0.98 8.65
N GLU A 253 9.03 0.06 8.08
CA GLU A 253 10.10 0.82 8.74
C GLU A 253 9.60 1.57 9.99
N PHE A 254 8.40 2.16 9.93
CA PHE A 254 7.76 2.75 11.10
C PHE A 254 7.46 1.72 12.19
N GLN A 255 6.93 0.55 11.82
CA GLN A 255 6.64 -0.52 12.77
C GLN A 255 7.91 -1.04 13.45
N ASP A 256 8.98 -1.29 12.69
CA ASP A 256 10.27 -1.72 13.24
C ASP A 256 10.84 -0.70 14.22
N TRP A 257 10.73 0.58 13.89
CA TRP A 257 11.16 1.67 14.76
C TRP A 257 10.33 1.76 16.05
N ILE A 258 8.99 1.66 15.95
CA ILE A 258 8.08 1.62 17.10
C ILE A 258 8.38 0.41 17.99
N THR A 259 8.54 -0.78 17.40
CA THR A 259 8.90 -2.02 18.12
C THR A 259 10.22 -1.83 18.87
N PHE A 260 11.22 -1.24 18.22
CA PHE A 260 12.49 -0.91 18.87
C PHE A 260 12.31 0.03 20.05
N LEU A 261 11.58 1.13 19.90
CA LEU A 261 11.36 2.09 20.99
C LEU A 261 10.63 1.44 22.17
N LYS A 262 9.55 0.68 21.90
CA LYS A 262 8.83 -0.07 22.94
C LYS A 262 9.72 -1.07 23.68
N SER A 263 10.70 -1.68 23.01
CA SER A 263 11.64 -2.60 23.68
C SER A 263 12.56 -1.94 24.72
N LYS A 264 12.72 -0.61 24.67
CA LYS A 264 13.64 0.12 25.57
C LYS A 264 13.04 0.45 26.93
N ASN A 265 11.70 0.51 27.07
CA ASN A 265 10.93 0.71 28.31
C ASN A 265 11.42 1.82 29.29
N ASN A 266 12.24 2.77 28.85
CA ASN A 266 12.90 3.77 29.71
C ASN A 266 12.47 5.22 29.38
N PHE A 267 11.28 5.39 28.81
CA PHE A 267 10.75 6.70 28.45
C PHE A 267 9.71 7.19 29.46
N ASN A 268 9.54 8.51 29.58
CA ASN A 268 8.46 9.10 30.36
C ASN A 268 7.07 8.74 29.79
N GLU A 269 6.01 8.99 30.57
CA GLU A 269 4.63 8.64 30.18
C GLU A 269 4.16 9.35 28.90
N ASP A 270 4.56 10.61 28.69
CA ASP A 270 4.18 11.40 27.51
C ASP A 270 4.72 10.78 26.21
N ILE A 271 5.99 10.37 26.21
CA ILE A 271 6.65 9.71 25.08
C ILE A 271 6.03 8.33 24.86
N LEU A 272 5.79 7.56 25.91
CA LEU A 272 5.15 6.26 25.79
C LEU A 272 3.74 6.38 25.17
N SER A 273 2.98 7.40 25.58
CA SER A 273 1.66 7.71 25.03
C SER A 273 1.73 8.08 23.54
N GLU A 274 2.68 8.91 23.13
CA GLU A 274 2.87 9.25 21.71
C GLU A 274 3.31 8.05 20.86
N ILE A 275 4.15 7.15 21.41
CA ILE A 275 4.52 5.91 20.73
C ILE A 275 3.29 5.02 20.54
N ASP A 276 2.43 4.90 21.55
CA ASP A 276 1.16 4.15 21.45
C ASP A 276 0.20 4.78 20.42
N ALA A 277 0.10 6.10 20.41
CA ALA A 277 -0.69 6.83 19.41
C ALA A 277 -0.17 6.59 17.99
N ALA A 278 1.16 6.61 17.79
CA ALA A 278 1.79 6.31 16.50
C ALA A 278 1.54 4.85 16.08
N ALA A 279 1.64 3.89 17.02
CA ALA A 279 1.37 2.49 16.76
C ALA A 279 -0.10 2.24 16.37
N ALA A 280 -1.04 2.90 17.05
CA ALA A 280 -2.46 2.81 16.75
C ALA A 280 -2.80 3.45 15.39
N LEU A 281 -2.22 4.62 15.08
CA LEU A 281 -2.40 5.29 13.80
C LEU A 281 -1.85 4.45 12.65
N LEU A 282 -0.65 3.88 12.81
CA LEU A 282 -0.05 2.99 11.82
C LEU A 282 -0.94 1.78 11.55
N LEU A 283 -1.52 1.20 12.60
CA LEU A 283 -2.43 0.08 12.47
C LEU A 283 -3.72 0.47 11.74
N SER A 284 -4.29 1.63 12.06
CA SER A 284 -5.45 2.19 11.36
C SER A 284 -5.16 2.40 9.87
N ALA A 285 -3.96 2.89 9.53
CA ALA A 285 -3.51 3.05 8.15
C ALA A 285 -3.47 1.70 7.41
N VAL A 286 -2.87 0.68 8.03
CA VAL A 286 -2.82 -0.67 7.46
C VAL A 286 -4.22 -1.24 7.24
N GLN A 287 -5.12 -1.08 8.21
CA GLN A 287 -6.51 -1.53 8.06
C GLN A 287 -7.23 -0.81 6.93
N LYS A 288 -7.09 0.51 6.85
CA LYS A 288 -7.77 1.34 5.85
C LYS A 288 -7.31 1.05 4.42
N ILE A 289 -6.00 0.88 4.22
CA ILE A 289 -5.43 0.65 2.90
C ILE A 289 -5.58 -0.83 2.49
N PHE A 290 -5.20 -1.76 3.35
CA PHE A 290 -4.97 -3.14 2.93
C PHE A 290 -5.96 -4.16 3.49
N LEU A 291 -6.61 -3.86 4.61
CA LEU A 291 -7.60 -4.74 5.25
C LEU A 291 -8.99 -4.06 5.28
N PRO A 292 -9.52 -3.56 4.16
CA PRO A 292 -10.80 -2.87 4.19
C PRO A 292 -11.92 -3.84 4.59
N ALA A 293 -12.84 -3.36 5.44
CA ALA A 293 -13.97 -4.16 5.91
C ALA A 293 -14.94 -4.57 4.78
N SER A 294 -14.99 -3.78 3.70
CA SER A 294 -15.69 -4.13 2.45
C SER A 294 -14.83 -5.06 1.60
N VAL A 295 -15.45 -6.05 0.94
CA VAL A 295 -14.82 -7.00 0.00
C VAL A 295 -14.16 -6.25 -1.16
N SER A 296 -12.97 -5.74 -0.91
CA SER A 296 -12.08 -5.22 -1.94
C SER A 296 -11.52 -6.42 -2.69
N ARG A 297 -11.87 -6.54 -3.97
CA ARG A 297 -11.30 -7.54 -4.88
C ARG A 297 -9.89 -7.14 -5.37
N HIS A 298 -9.31 -6.05 -4.85
CA HIS A 298 -7.99 -5.62 -5.29
C HIS A 298 -6.95 -6.65 -4.87
N ARG A 299 -6.42 -7.37 -5.87
CA ARG A 299 -5.33 -8.31 -5.67
C ARG A 299 -4.03 -7.52 -5.69
N TYR A 300 -3.52 -7.20 -4.51
CA TYR A 300 -2.20 -6.58 -4.37
C TYR A 300 -1.12 -7.41 -5.07
N CYS A 301 -0.13 -6.73 -5.65
CA CYS A 301 1.01 -7.40 -6.29
C CYS A 301 1.74 -8.34 -5.31
N SER A 302 2.42 -9.35 -5.85
CA SER A 302 3.14 -10.36 -5.04
C SER A 302 4.24 -9.76 -4.15
N GLU A 303 4.78 -8.60 -4.52
CA GLU A 303 5.83 -7.88 -3.76
C GLU A 303 5.33 -7.36 -2.40
N ILE A 304 4.02 -7.20 -2.23
CA ILE A 304 3.40 -6.73 -0.98
C ILE A 304 3.38 -7.83 0.09
N LEU A 305 3.31 -9.11 -0.27
CA LEU A 305 3.22 -10.23 0.69
C LEU A 305 4.45 -10.33 1.62
N PRO A 306 5.71 -10.28 1.13
CA PRO A 306 6.89 -10.27 1.99
C PRO A 306 6.91 -9.08 2.97
N LEU A 307 6.44 -7.91 2.54
CA LEU A 307 6.36 -6.72 3.40
C LEU A 307 5.31 -6.90 4.50
N PHE A 308 4.13 -7.45 4.16
CA PHE A 308 3.12 -7.83 5.14
C PHE A 308 3.61 -8.82 6.18
N LYS A 309 4.37 -9.82 5.73
CA LYS A 309 4.99 -10.77 6.63
C LYS A 309 5.97 -10.08 7.58
N LYS A 310 6.82 -9.19 7.04
CA LYS A 310 7.76 -8.40 7.84
C LYS A 310 7.02 -7.56 8.90
N PHE A 311 5.97 -6.85 8.49
CA PHE A 311 5.14 -6.04 9.39
C PHE A 311 4.49 -6.88 10.50
N ALA A 312 3.87 -8.01 10.15
CA ALA A 312 3.24 -8.91 11.11
C ALA A 312 4.26 -9.48 12.11
N MET A 313 5.45 -9.89 11.65
CA MET A 313 6.53 -10.36 12.53
C MET A 313 7.01 -9.27 13.49
N SER A 314 7.17 -8.03 13.01
CA SER A 314 7.57 -6.89 13.84
C SER A 314 6.52 -6.58 14.91
N ARG A 315 5.24 -6.66 14.56
CA ARG A 315 4.14 -6.54 15.53
C ARG A 315 4.10 -7.64 16.58
N ILE A 316 4.31 -8.89 16.18
CA ILE A 316 4.40 -10.03 17.11
C ILE A 316 5.60 -9.85 18.05
N ALA A 317 6.72 -9.30 17.57
CA ALA A 317 7.86 -8.99 18.42
C ALA A 317 7.56 -7.89 19.44
N MET A 318 6.72 -6.91 19.07
CA MET A 318 6.25 -5.86 19.98
C MET A 318 5.24 -6.39 21.02
N ASN A 319 4.35 -7.31 20.62
CA ASN A 319 3.38 -7.96 21.49
C ASN A 319 3.13 -9.41 21.05
N SER A 320 3.76 -10.36 21.75
CA SER A 320 3.67 -11.79 21.43
C SER A 320 2.27 -12.37 21.59
N ASP A 321 1.41 -11.71 22.37
CA ASP A 321 0.06 -12.13 22.69
C ASP A 321 -0.99 -11.45 21.79
N ASP A 322 -0.58 -10.78 20.72
CA ASP A 322 -1.45 -10.20 19.70
C ASP A 322 -1.95 -11.27 18.71
N LEU A 323 -3.11 -11.86 19.00
CA LEU A 323 -3.72 -12.91 18.16
C LEU A 323 -4.02 -12.41 16.74
N SER A 324 -4.45 -11.15 16.59
CA SER A 324 -4.72 -10.57 15.27
C SER A 324 -3.46 -10.54 14.39
N SER A 325 -2.31 -10.19 14.97
CA SER A 325 -1.02 -10.21 14.25
C SER A 325 -0.57 -11.63 13.87
N HIS A 326 -0.83 -12.62 14.72
CA HIS A 326 -0.56 -14.05 14.39
C HIS A 326 -1.48 -14.58 13.29
N LEU A 327 -2.77 -14.20 13.30
CA LEU A 327 -3.71 -14.57 12.24
C LEU A 327 -3.28 -13.95 10.89
N LEU A 328 -2.89 -12.67 10.89
CA LEU A 328 -2.32 -12.02 9.72
C LEU A 328 -1.09 -12.77 9.19
N LEU A 329 -0.13 -13.10 10.07
CA LEU A 329 1.05 -13.85 9.68
C LEU A 329 0.71 -15.21 9.05
N GLN A 330 -0.20 -15.98 9.65
CA GLN A 330 -0.59 -17.28 9.10
C GLN A 330 -1.31 -17.18 7.76
N VAL A 331 -2.15 -16.15 7.60
CA VAL A 331 -2.84 -15.89 6.33
C VAL A 331 -1.84 -15.62 5.22
N ILE A 332 -0.85 -14.77 5.47
CA ILE A 332 0.22 -14.48 4.51
C ILE A 332 1.04 -15.73 4.21
N GLN A 333 1.43 -16.49 5.24
CA GLN A 333 2.16 -17.75 5.06
C GLN A 333 1.36 -18.77 4.25
N SER A 334 0.05 -18.87 4.48
CA SER A 334 -0.85 -19.74 3.71
C SER A 334 -0.91 -19.29 2.24
N SER A 335 -0.91 -17.97 2.00
CA SER A 335 -0.87 -17.36 0.65
C SER A 335 0.45 -17.63 -0.07
N GLU A 336 1.54 -17.76 0.69
CA GLU A 336 2.86 -18.20 0.22
C GLU A 336 2.96 -19.74 0.07
N GLY A 337 1.87 -20.48 0.32
CA GLY A 337 1.82 -21.94 0.23
C GLY A 337 2.56 -22.67 1.35
N LYS A 338 2.68 -22.07 2.55
CA LYS A 338 3.32 -22.68 3.72
C LYS A 338 2.33 -23.41 4.61
N SER A 339 2.85 -24.38 5.37
CA SER A 339 2.08 -25.18 6.32
C SER A 339 1.43 -24.34 7.42
N PHE A 340 0.36 -24.92 8.00
CA PHE A 340 -0.36 -24.29 9.09
C PHE A 340 0.45 -24.30 10.40
N SER A 341 0.58 -23.15 11.06
CA SER A 341 1.28 -23.04 12.34
C SER A 341 0.42 -23.50 13.51
N ASN A 342 0.91 -24.51 14.23
CA ASN A 342 0.30 -24.95 15.49
C ASN A 342 0.31 -23.87 16.59
N LEU A 343 1.10 -22.79 16.44
CA LEU A 343 1.13 -21.70 17.41
C LEU A 343 -0.24 -21.05 17.59
N LEU A 344 -1.01 -20.89 16.50
CA LEU A 344 -2.35 -20.31 16.57
C LEU A 344 -3.33 -21.14 17.41
N LEU A 345 -3.14 -22.46 17.46
CA LEU A 345 -3.98 -23.34 18.26
C LEU A 345 -3.80 -23.10 19.76
N SER A 346 -2.61 -22.68 20.20
CA SER A 346 -2.36 -22.38 21.61
C SER A 346 -3.22 -21.23 22.16
N PHE A 347 -3.63 -20.28 21.30
CA PHE A 347 -4.50 -19.16 21.70
C PHE A 347 -5.92 -19.62 22.06
N ILE A 348 -6.39 -20.72 21.45
CA ILE A 348 -7.68 -21.33 21.79
C ILE A 348 -7.65 -21.91 23.21
N GLU A 349 -6.48 -22.24 23.75
CA GLU A 349 -6.33 -22.79 25.10
C GLU A 349 -6.09 -21.69 26.15
N LYS A 350 -5.38 -20.61 25.78
CA LYS A 350 -5.14 -19.42 26.63
C LYS A 350 -6.41 -18.73 27.09
N LYS A 351 -6.44 -18.11 28.27
CA LYS A 351 -7.58 -17.31 28.75
C LYS A 351 -7.72 -15.99 27.96
N PRO A 352 -8.93 -15.40 27.86
CA PRO A 352 -9.15 -14.21 27.02
C PRO A 352 -8.35 -12.96 27.40
N PHE A 353 -7.88 -12.86 28.65
CA PHE A 353 -7.03 -11.76 29.11
C PHE A 353 -5.53 -12.01 28.86
N GLU A 354 -5.16 -13.25 28.51
CA GLU A 354 -3.77 -13.64 28.18
C GLU A 354 -3.42 -13.34 26.73
N TRP A 355 -4.38 -12.81 25.95
CA TRP A 355 -4.16 -12.39 24.57
C TRP A 355 -5.03 -11.20 24.18
N SER A 356 -4.63 -10.54 23.10
CA SER A 356 -5.20 -9.28 22.62
C SER A 356 -5.61 -9.37 21.15
N LEU A 357 -6.58 -8.54 20.78
CA LEU A 357 -6.98 -8.28 19.40
C LEU A 357 -6.75 -6.79 19.18
N THR A 358 -5.70 -6.45 18.47
CA THR A 358 -5.32 -5.05 18.21
C THR A 358 -6.00 -4.51 16.97
N PHE A 359 -6.39 -5.38 16.04
CA PHE A 359 -7.21 -5.06 14.87
C PHE A 359 -8.19 -6.21 14.57
N ASP A 360 -9.17 -5.93 13.70
CA ASP A 360 -10.19 -6.90 13.32
C ASP A 360 -9.60 -8.05 12.46
N PRO A 361 -9.61 -9.29 12.96
CA PRO A 361 -9.15 -10.44 12.19
C PRO A 361 -10.05 -10.81 11.01
N SER A 362 -11.35 -10.46 11.05
CA SER A 362 -12.25 -10.71 9.92
C SER A 362 -11.75 -10.05 8.66
N SER A 363 -11.38 -8.76 8.77
CA SER A 363 -10.82 -7.97 7.67
C SER A 363 -9.59 -8.62 7.02
N VAL A 364 -8.73 -9.27 7.80
CA VAL A 364 -7.58 -10.05 7.27
C VAL A 364 -8.04 -11.25 6.47
N LEU A 365 -8.89 -12.08 7.07
CA LEU A 365 -9.35 -13.32 6.44
C LEU A 365 -10.06 -13.02 5.13
N LYS A 366 -10.83 -11.93 5.09
CA LYS A 366 -11.51 -11.44 3.89
C LYS A 366 -10.53 -10.95 2.82
N ALA A 367 -9.52 -10.17 3.21
CA ALA A 367 -8.57 -9.56 2.26
C ALA A 367 -7.72 -10.59 1.50
N PHE A 368 -7.44 -11.74 2.10
CA PHE A 368 -6.54 -12.75 1.53
C PHE A 368 -7.22 -14.07 1.15
N SER A 369 -8.52 -14.26 1.42
CA SER A 369 -9.24 -15.54 1.22
C SER A 369 -9.07 -16.17 -0.17
N TRP A 370 -8.86 -15.34 -1.20
CA TRP A 370 -8.66 -15.77 -2.59
C TRP A 370 -7.29 -16.37 -2.88
N SER A 371 -6.33 -16.27 -1.95
CA SER A 371 -4.91 -16.57 -2.18
C SER A 371 -4.42 -17.87 -1.53
N TYR A 372 -5.26 -18.56 -0.76
CA TYR A 372 -4.92 -19.82 -0.08
C TYR A 372 -6.07 -20.84 -0.11
N SER A 373 -5.85 -22.06 0.38
CA SER A 373 -6.81 -23.16 0.26
C SER A 373 -8.06 -22.97 1.13
N ARG A 374 -9.20 -23.53 0.69
CA ARG A 374 -10.44 -23.58 1.47
C ARG A 374 -10.23 -24.23 2.84
N GLU A 375 -9.41 -25.27 2.92
CA GLU A 375 -9.10 -25.95 4.18
C GLU A 375 -8.44 -25.01 5.18
N HIS A 376 -7.41 -24.26 4.76
CA HIS A 376 -6.78 -23.23 5.59
C HIS A 376 -7.78 -22.13 5.98
N HIS A 377 -8.64 -21.73 5.06
CA HIS A 377 -9.67 -20.72 5.32
C HIS A 377 -10.63 -21.14 6.42
N ILE A 378 -11.19 -22.35 6.34
CA ILE A 378 -12.12 -22.84 7.36
C ILE A 378 -11.44 -22.94 8.72
N LEU A 379 -10.20 -23.43 8.77
CA LEU A 379 -9.44 -23.54 10.01
C LEU A 379 -9.14 -22.18 10.66
N LEU A 380 -8.72 -21.20 9.86
CA LEU A 380 -8.53 -19.83 10.33
C LEU A 380 -9.83 -19.22 10.85
N CYS A 381 -10.94 -19.44 10.14
CA CYS A 381 -12.27 -19.02 10.56
C CYS A 381 -12.70 -19.70 11.87
N LEU A 382 -12.38 -20.97 12.10
CA LEU A 382 -12.63 -21.66 13.37
C LEU A 382 -11.87 -21.01 14.52
N ILE A 383 -10.56 -20.77 14.35
CA ILE A 383 -9.71 -20.14 15.38
C ILE A 383 -10.20 -18.72 15.70
N TYR A 384 -10.51 -17.94 14.66
CA TYR A 384 -11.11 -16.62 14.79
C TYR A 384 -12.42 -16.68 15.58
N THR A 385 -13.35 -17.53 15.15
CA THR A 385 -14.68 -17.68 15.75
C THR A 385 -14.59 -18.03 17.24
N ILE A 386 -13.82 -19.07 17.58
CA ILE A 386 -13.65 -19.51 18.97
C ILE A 386 -13.05 -18.40 19.83
N SER A 387 -11.98 -17.77 19.35
CA SER A 387 -11.29 -16.72 20.11
C SER A 387 -12.19 -15.49 20.28
N TYR A 388 -12.86 -15.05 19.21
CA TYR A 388 -13.77 -13.90 19.24
C TYR A 388 -14.89 -14.08 20.27
N PHE A 389 -15.58 -15.24 20.25
CA PHE A 389 -16.62 -15.54 21.25
C PHE A 389 -16.09 -15.61 22.68
N ARG A 390 -14.83 -16.04 22.86
CA ARG A 390 -14.20 -16.04 24.20
C ARG A 390 -13.86 -14.63 24.68
N LYS A 391 -13.60 -13.69 23.77
CA LYS A 391 -13.34 -12.28 24.13
C LYS A 391 -14.62 -11.53 24.49
N ILE A 392 -15.72 -11.83 23.79
CA ILE A 392 -17.01 -11.17 24.01
C ILE A 392 -17.69 -11.75 25.26
N VAL A 393 -18.24 -10.85 26.09
CA VAL A 393 -18.98 -11.23 27.30
C VAL A 393 -20.24 -12.02 26.89
N PRO A 394 -20.58 -13.14 27.58
CA PRO A 394 -21.51 -14.16 27.07
C PRO A 394 -23.00 -13.78 26.90
N ASN A 395 -23.39 -12.51 26.84
CA ASN A 395 -24.81 -12.10 26.85
C ASN A 395 -25.25 -11.07 25.80
N TYR A 396 -24.39 -10.61 24.89
CA TYR A 396 -24.76 -9.57 23.92
C TYR A 396 -24.07 -9.75 22.57
N VAL A 397 -24.40 -10.85 21.88
CA VAL A 397 -23.97 -11.04 20.50
C VAL A 397 -25.14 -10.73 19.57
N ASP A 398 -25.04 -9.65 18.79
CA ASP A 398 -26.12 -9.16 17.94
C ASP A 398 -26.05 -9.72 16.50
N ASN A 399 -27.06 -9.40 15.68
CA ASN A 399 -27.11 -9.85 14.28
C ASN A 399 -25.92 -9.33 13.45
N HIS A 400 -25.29 -8.21 13.81
CA HIS A 400 -24.13 -7.68 13.09
C HIS A 400 -22.91 -8.57 13.28
N GLN A 401 -22.69 -9.09 14.49
CA GLN A 401 -21.58 -9.99 14.78
C GLN A 401 -21.75 -11.37 14.11
N LEU A 402 -22.97 -11.91 14.08
CA LEU A 402 -23.28 -13.11 13.29
C LEU A 402 -23.05 -12.86 11.79
N SER A 403 -23.45 -11.70 11.29
CA SER A 403 -23.27 -11.31 9.89
C SER A 403 -21.79 -11.14 9.54
N ASP A 404 -20.98 -10.60 10.45
CA ASP A 404 -19.55 -10.47 10.23
C ASP A 404 -18.84 -11.84 10.18
N ILE A 405 -19.15 -12.74 11.13
CA ILE A 405 -18.66 -14.13 11.10
C ILE A 405 -19.12 -14.83 9.81
N ALA A 406 -20.40 -14.70 9.46
CA ALA A 406 -20.95 -15.29 8.24
C ALA A 406 -20.28 -14.75 6.98
N THR A 407 -20.05 -13.44 6.86
CA THR A 407 -19.36 -12.84 5.69
C THR A 407 -17.87 -13.18 5.66
N THR A 408 -17.26 -13.45 6.82
CA THR A 408 -15.89 -13.95 6.90
C THR A 408 -15.80 -15.39 6.38
N ILE A 409 -16.79 -16.22 6.72
CA ILE A 409 -16.92 -17.61 6.26
C ILE A 409 -17.38 -17.67 4.80
N GLN A 410 -18.22 -16.71 4.37
CA GLN A 410 -18.73 -16.56 3.02
C GLN A 410 -17.66 -15.97 2.11
N MET A 411 -16.71 -16.81 1.75
CA MET A 411 -15.77 -16.59 0.65
C MET A 411 -15.66 -17.78 -0.34
N PRO A 412 -16.63 -18.74 -0.48
CA PRO A 412 -16.60 -19.70 -1.60
C PRO A 412 -16.63 -19.04 -2.99
N GLU A 413 -17.19 -17.84 -3.11
CA GLU A 413 -17.39 -17.12 -4.39
C GLU A 413 -16.20 -16.22 -4.78
N THR A 414 -15.18 -16.10 -3.93
CA THR A 414 -13.91 -15.38 -4.19
C THR A 414 -12.75 -16.29 -4.56
N PHE A 415 -12.92 -17.62 -4.51
CA PHE A 415 -12.08 -18.55 -5.25
C PHE A 415 -12.47 -18.44 -6.72
N ALA A 416 -12.03 -17.38 -7.39
CA ALA A 416 -12.23 -17.28 -8.83
C ALA A 416 -11.65 -18.55 -9.47
N ILE A 417 -12.47 -19.24 -10.27
CA ILE A 417 -12.02 -20.24 -11.23
C ILE A 417 -11.33 -19.49 -12.36
N ASP A 418 -10.31 -18.70 -12.04
CA ASP A 418 -9.49 -18.02 -13.03
C ASP A 418 -8.28 -18.91 -13.30
N PRO A 419 -8.26 -19.67 -14.42
CA PRO A 419 -7.17 -20.57 -14.75
C PRO A 419 -5.84 -19.86 -15.02
N GLN A 420 -5.85 -18.53 -15.21
CA GLN A 420 -4.62 -17.74 -15.40
C GLN A 420 -4.03 -17.25 -14.06
N HIS A 421 -4.83 -17.14 -13.01
CA HIS A 421 -4.41 -16.70 -11.67
C HIS A 421 -4.53 -17.87 -10.68
N LYS A 422 -3.77 -18.94 -10.97
CA LYS A 422 -3.70 -20.13 -10.13
C LYS A 422 -3.58 -19.76 -8.66
N ILE A 423 -4.52 -20.24 -7.85
CA ILE A 423 -4.36 -20.40 -6.40
C ILE A 423 -2.97 -21.00 -6.18
N LEU A 424 -2.11 -20.23 -5.51
CA LEU A 424 -0.79 -20.71 -5.12
C LEU A 424 -1.01 -21.72 -3.99
N ASN A 425 -1.09 -22.97 -4.40
CA ASN A 425 -0.93 -24.18 -3.60
C ASN A 425 -2.21 -24.89 -3.09
N PHE A 426 -2.19 -26.21 -3.29
CA PHE A 426 -3.17 -27.22 -2.87
C PHE A 426 -2.70 -27.98 -1.62
N GLU A 427 -1.65 -27.50 -0.94
CA GLU A 427 -1.16 -28.16 0.28
C GLU A 427 -2.30 -28.21 1.29
N LYS A 428 -2.67 -29.46 1.63
CA LYS A 428 -3.66 -29.74 2.64
C LYS A 428 -3.10 -29.30 3.98
N SER A 429 -4.00 -28.88 4.87
CA SER A 429 -3.59 -28.65 6.25
C SER A 429 -3.09 -29.97 6.83
N ASP A 430 -1.89 -29.99 7.42
CA ASP A 430 -1.33 -31.15 8.13
C ASP A 430 -2.07 -31.48 9.45
N LEU A 431 -3.23 -30.87 9.68
CA LEU A 431 -4.04 -31.06 10.88
C LEU A 431 -4.82 -32.37 10.83
N SER A 432 -4.82 -33.10 11.95
CA SER A 432 -5.60 -34.32 12.04
C SER A 432 -7.11 -34.03 11.95
N PRO A 433 -7.90 -34.89 11.27
CA PRO A 433 -9.36 -34.74 11.21
C PRO A 433 -10.02 -34.67 12.59
N GLU A 434 -9.46 -35.39 13.57
CA GLU A 434 -9.92 -35.41 14.96
C GLU A 434 -9.79 -34.04 15.63
N LEU A 435 -8.68 -33.35 15.40
CA LEU A 435 -8.44 -32.02 15.96
C LEU A 435 -9.35 -30.99 15.29
N PHE A 436 -9.56 -31.10 13.98
CA PHE A 436 -10.53 -30.26 13.27
C PHE A 436 -11.95 -30.43 13.84
N GLU A 437 -12.42 -31.67 13.99
CA GLU A 437 -13.75 -31.96 14.55
C GLU A 437 -13.89 -31.42 15.98
N LYS A 438 -12.84 -31.55 16.80
CA LYS A 438 -12.81 -30.95 18.14
C LYS A 438 -13.00 -29.43 18.10
N LEU A 439 -12.30 -28.73 17.21
CA LEU A 439 -12.43 -27.27 17.06
C LEU A 439 -13.83 -26.89 16.57
N TYR A 440 -14.37 -27.62 15.60
CA TYR A 440 -15.73 -27.44 15.10
C TYR A 440 -16.77 -27.55 16.23
N LEU A 441 -16.67 -28.59 17.06
CA LEU A 441 -17.58 -28.79 18.19
C LEU A 441 -17.46 -27.67 19.25
N ILE A 442 -16.26 -27.14 19.49
CA ILE A 442 -16.06 -25.99 20.38
C ILE A 442 -16.74 -24.75 19.80
N ALA A 443 -16.51 -24.43 18.52
CA ALA A 443 -17.12 -23.29 17.85
C ALA A 443 -18.66 -23.38 17.86
N LYS A 444 -19.20 -24.57 17.52
CA LYS A 444 -20.64 -24.86 17.60
C LYS A 444 -21.18 -24.63 19.02
N GLY A 445 -20.51 -25.12 20.04
CA GLY A 445 -20.92 -24.91 21.43
C GLY A 445 -20.93 -23.43 21.85
N TYR A 446 -20.01 -22.61 21.33
CA TYR A 446 -20.05 -21.16 21.54
C TYR A 446 -21.21 -20.50 20.80
N LEU A 447 -21.47 -20.89 19.55
CA LEU A 447 -22.60 -20.39 18.77
C LEU A 447 -23.93 -20.71 19.46
N GLU A 448 -24.14 -21.96 19.90
CA GLU A 448 -25.37 -22.38 20.59
C GLU A 448 -25.60 -21.66 21.93
N LYS A 449 -24.53 -21.36 22.68
CA LYS A 449 -24.64 -20.70 23.99
C LYS A 449 -24.87 -19.20 23.88
N ASN A 450 -24.22 -18.54 22.92
CA ASN A 450 -24.22 -17.09 22.81
C ASN A 450 -25.27 -16.55 21.83
N PHE A 451 -25.79 -17.37 20.93
CA PHE A 451 -26.85 -17.01 19.99
C PHE A 451 -28.13 -17.80 20.23
N LYS A 452 -29.24 -17.08 20.44
CA LYS A 452 -30.57 -17.68 20.36
C LYS A 452 -31.00 -17.70 18.89
N VAL A 453 -31.29 -18.91 18.39
CA VAL A 453 -31.93 -19.09 17.09
C VAL A 453 -33.32 -18.48 17.14
N THR A 454 -33.57 -17.52 16.26
CA THR A 454 -34.84 -16.82 16.03
C THR A 454 -35.17 -16.90 14.55
N LYS A 455 -36.43 -16.69 14.19
CA LYS A 455 -36.86 -16.63 12.77
C LYS A 455 -36.03 -15.65 11.91
N ASN A 456 -35.43 -14.63 12.51
CA ASN A 456 -34.67 -13.59 11.81
C ASN A 456 -33.19 -13.92 11.61
N ASN A 457 -32.63 -14.92 12.32
CA ASN A 457 -31.19 -15.27 12.24
C ASN A 457 -30.93 -16.77 12.04
N GLU A 458 -31.97 -17.59 11.94
CA GLU A 458 -31.87 -19.05 11.73
C GLU A 458 -31.09 -19.41 10.46
N GLU A 459 -31.38 -18.74 9.34
CA GLU A 459 -30.66 -18.97 8.07
C GLU A 459 -29.16 -18.66 8.20
N LEU A 460 -28.84 -17.53 8.82
CA LEU A 460 -27.46 -17.07 9.02
C LEU A 460 -26.69 -17.98 9.99
N TYR A 461 -27.34 -18.41 11.06
CA TYR A 461 -26.82 -19.38 12.01
C TYR A 461 -26.51 -20.73 11.34
N MET A 462 -27.45 -21.25 10.57
CA MET A 462 -27.27 -22.50 9.83
C MET A 462 -26.19 -22.36 8.74
N PHE A 463 -26.10 -21.20 8.09
CA PHE A 463 -25.06 -20.89 7.13
C PHE A 463 -23.67 -20.96 7.77
N VAL A 464 -23.47 -20.30 8.91
CA VAL A 464 -22.19 -20.34 9.67
C VAL A 464 -21.83 -21.78 10.06
N LEU A 465 -22.77 -22.54 10.60
CA LEU A 465 -22.53 -23.93 11.01
C LEU A 465 -22.17 -24.86 9.84
N ASN A 466 -22.74 -24.61 8.66
CA ASN A 466 -22.44 -25.39 7.47
C ASN A 466 -21.12 -24.96 6.83
N GLY A 467 -20.80 -23.67 6.83
CA GLY A 467 -19.56 -23.14 6.26
C GLY A 467 -18.30 -23.49 7.07
N LEU A 468 -18.45 -23.80 8.37
CA LEU A 468 -17.36 -24.25 9.24
C LEU A 468 -17.07 -25.76 9.15
N LYS A 469 -17.80 -26.52 8.33
CA LYS A 469 -17.51 -27.95 8.07
C LYS A 469 -16.56 -28.07 6.87
N LEU A 470 -15.59 -28.98 6.98
CA LEU A 470 -14.70 -29.38 5.87
C LEU A 470 -15.47 -30.08 4.76
#